data_AF-A0A090WDN5-F1
#
_entry.id   AF-A0A090WDN5-F1
#
_cell.length_a   1.000
_cell.length_b   1.000
_cell.length_c   1.000
_cell.angle_alpha   90.00
_cell.angle_beta   90.00
_cell.angle_gamma   90.00
#
_symmetry.space_group_name_H-M   'P 1'
#
loop_
_entity.id
_entity.type
_entity.pdbx_description
1 polymer ?
#
loop_
_entity_poly.entity_id
_entity_poly.type
_entity_poly.pdbx_seq_one_letter_code
_entity_poly.pdbx_strand_id
1 'polypeptide(L)' 'MFYTSIVLFFGFSTFTISSFGGTVALGALVSATLLFAMLSNLLLLPSMLLSLERSIANERTFKKLPIPIIHKDGDDEQE' A
#
# COMPACT_ATOMS: atom_id res chain seq x y z
N MET A 1 4.88 -2.53 13.87
CA MET A 1 3.77 -3.40 14.33
C MET A 1 3.99 -4.89 14.07
N PHE A 2 4.98 -5.31 13.30
CA PHE A 2 5.20 -6.73 12.98
C PHE A 2 5.25 -7.65 14.23
N TYR A 3 5.96 -7.21 15.28
CA TYR A 3 6.02 -7.94 16.56
C TYR A 3 4.65 -8.09 17.23
N THR A 4 3.85 -7.02 17.29
CA THR A 4 2.51 -7.09 17.90
C THR A 4 1.58 -7.97 17.09
N SER A 5 1.62 -7.88 15.75
CA SER A 5 0.80 -8.70 14.87
C SER A 5 1.15 -10.20 14.95
N ILE A 6 2.43 -10.56 15.06
CA ILE A 6 2.87 -11.94 15.28
C ILE A 6 2.35 -12.49 16.61
N VAL A 7 2.51 -11.72 17.68
CA VAL A 7 2.04 -12.13 19.01
C VAL A 7 0.52 -12.33 19.00
N LEU A 8 -0.24 -11.45 18.34
CA LEU A 8 -1.69 -11.59 18.19
C LEU A 8 -2.08 -12.80 17.33
N PHE A 9 -1.40 -13.04 16.20
CA PHE A 9 -1.68 -14.19 15.34
C PHE A 9 -1.56 -15.50 16.11
N PHE A 10 -0.42 -15.72 16.78
CA PHE A 10 -0.22 -16.92 17.59
C PHE A 10 -1.15 -16.95 18.81
N GLY A 11 -1.43 -15.80 19.44
CA GLY A 11 -2.37 -15.69 20.55
C GLY A 11 -3.77 -16.17 20.19
N PHE A 12 -4.32 -15.74 19.06
CA PHE A 12 -5.63 -16.21 18.58
C PHE A 12 -5.58 -17.62 17.99
N SER A 13 -4.45 -18.07 17.44
CA SER A 13 -4.30 -19.47 17.01
C SER A 13 -4.41 -20.45 18.17
N THR A 14 -4.02 -20.08 19.41
CA THR A 14 -4.19 -20.97 20.57
C THR A 14 -5.66 -21.32 20.83
N PHE A 15 -6.62 -20.50 20.40
CA PHE A 15 -8.05 -20.75 20.56
C PHE A 15 -8.54 -21.93 19.71
N THR A 16 -7.78 -22.35 18.70
CA THR A 16 -8.10 -23.53 17.89
C THR A 16 -7.93 -24.86 18.63
N ILE A 17 -7.19 -24.86 19.75
CA ILE A 17 -7.01 -26.04 20.62
C ILE A 17 -8.21 -26.24 21.57
N SER A 18 -9.15 -25.28 21.59
CA SER A 18 -10.32 -25.33 22.46
C SER A 18 -11.26 -26.51 22.14
N SER A 19 -11.91 -27.05 23.17
CA SER A 19 -12.99 -28.04 23.04
C SER A 19 -14.35 -27.44 22.68
N PHE A 20 -14.47 -26.10 22.71
CA PHE A 20 -15.69 -25.40 22.34
C PHE A 20 -15.62 -24.95 20.87
N GLY A 21 -16.47 -25.54 20.02
CA GLY A 21 -16.43 -25.33 18.56
C GLY A 21 -16.56 -23.86 18.12
N GLY A 22 -17.33 -23.04 18.87
CA GLY A 22 -17.42 -21.61 18.61
C GLY A 22 -16.09 -20.87 18.82
N THR A 23 -15.31 -21.26 19.84
CA THR A 23 -13.98 -20.69 20.11
C THR A 23 -12.98 -21.11 19.05
N VAL A 24 -13.05 -22.35 18.57
CA VAL A 24 -12.20 -22.85 17.49
C VAL A 24 -12.49 -22.08 16.19
N ALA A 25 -13.77 -21.92 15.84
CA ALA A 25 -14.17 -21.17 14.65
C ALA A 25 -13.73 -19.69 14.73
N LEU A 26 -13.93 -19.05 15.88
CA LEU A 26 -13.51 -17.67 16.12
C LEU A 26 -11.99 -17.53 16.05
N GLY A 27 -11.23 -18.43 16.69
CA GLY A 27 -9.77 -18.42 16.66
C GLY A 27 -9.20 -18.63 15.25
N ALA A 28 -9.76 -19.58 14.50
CA ALA A 28 -9.36 -19.84 13.12
C ALA A 28 -9.66 -18.65 12.20
N LEU A 29 -10.85 -18.07 12.28
CA LEU A 29 -11.24 -16.91 11.48
C LEU A 29 -10.34 -15.70 11.78
N VAL A 30 -10.17 -15.37 13.07
CA VAL A 30 -9.39 -14.19 13.49
C VAL A 30 -7.92 -14.34 13.14
N SER A 31 -7.32 -15.51 13.36
CA SER A 31 -5.92 -15.76 12.96
C SER A 31 -5.73 -15.65 11.45
N ALA A 32 -6.64 -16.19 10.64
CA ALA A 32 -6.60 -16.02 9.18
C ALA A 32 -6.70 -14.54 8.77
N THR A 33 -7.63 -13.77 9.37
CA THR A 33 -7.74 -12.32 9.11
C THR A 33 -6.46 -11.57 9.48
N LEU A 34 -5.84 -11.91 10.61
CA LEU A 34 -4.58 -11.29 11.05
C LEU A 34 -3.43 -11.58 10.08
N LEU A 35 -3.39 -12.78 9.48
CA LEU A 35 -2.41 -13.11 8.44
C LEU A 35 -2.54 -12.18 7.23
N PHE A 36 -3.76 -12.02 6.71
CA PHE A 36 -4.02 -11.09 5.61
C PHE A 36 -3.77 -9.63 6.00
N ALA A 37 -4.09 -9.24 7.23
CA ALA A 37 -3.81 -7.89 7.71
C ALA A 37 -2.30 -7.60 7.75
N MET A 38 -1.47 -8.57 8.16
CA MET A 38 -0.01 -8.45 8.12
C MET A 38 0.51 -8.32 6.70
N LEU A 39 0.04 -9.15 5.77
CA LEU A 39 0.41 -9.06 4.36
C LEU A 39 -0.02 -7.71 3.75
N SER A 40 -1.22 -7.26 4.08
CA SER A 40 -1.75 -6.00 3.58
C SER A 40 -0.92 -4.81 4.07
N ASN A 41 -0.59 -4.79 5.35
CA ASN A 41 0.19 -3.70 5.94
C ASN A 41 1.64 -3.64 5.43
N LEU A 42 2.21 -4.77 5.00
CA LEU A 42 3.59 -4.84 4.51
C LEU A 42 3.72 -4.71 2.99
N LEU A 43 2.75 -5.22 2.23
CA LEU A 43 2.83 -5.32 0.78
C LEU A 43 1.72 -4.52 0.11
N LEU A 44 0.46 -4.80 0.45
CA LEU A 44 -0.68 -4.25 -0.28
C LEU A 44 -0.80 -2.74 -0.11
N LEU A 45 -0.66 -2.21 1.11
CA LEU A 45 -0.71 -0.77 1.38
C LEU A 45 0.39 -0.01 0.62
N PRO A 46 1.69 -0.33 0.75
CA PRO A 46 2.73 0.40 0.00
C PRO A 46 2.57 0.25 -1.51
N SER A 47 2.19 -0.93 -2.02
CA SER A 47 1.92 -1.13 -3.44
C SER A 47 0.70 -0.34 -3.93
N MET A 48 -0.36 -0.27 -3.12
CA MET A 48 -1.56 0.50 -3.44
C MET A 48 -1.28 1.99 -3.41
N LEU A 49 -0.52 2.49 -2.43
CA LEU A 49 -0.10 3.89 -2.39
C LEU A 49 0.78 4.25 -3.58
N LEU A 50 1.76 3.42 -3.95
CA LEU A 50 2.61 3.65 -5.12
C LEU A 50 1.81 3.60 -6.43
N SER A 51 0.85 2.67 -6.54
CA SER A 51 -0.03 2.59 -7.70
C SER A 51 -0.98 3.78 -7.80
N LEU A 52 -1.50 4.26 -6.67
CA LEU A 52 -2.36 5.44 -6.60
C LEU A 52 -1.56 6.71 -6.90
N GLU A 53 -0.33 6.82 -6.39
CA GLU A 53 0.59 7.90 -6.76
C GLU A 53 0.81 7.91 -8.27
N ARG A 54 1.18 6.79 -8.88
CA ARG A 54 1.37 6.70 -10.33
C ARG A 54 0.08 6.92 -11.12
N SER A 55 -1.07 6.46 -10.63
CA SER A 55 -2.36 6.63 -11.31
C SER A 55 -2.91 8.05 -11.20
N ILE A 56 -2.66 8.76 -10.10
CA ILE A 56 -3.22 10.10 -9.83
C ILE A 56 -2.21 11.20 -10.21
N ALA A 57 -0.91 11.00 -10.00
CA ALA A 57 0.13 11.99 -10.33
C ALA A 57 0.46 12.07 -11.82
N ASN A 58 0.31 10.97 -12.57
CA ASN A 58 0.64 10.91 -14.01
C ASN A 58 -0.26 11.82 -14.88
N GLU A 59 -1.46 12.21 -14.41
CA GLU A 59 -2.38 13.03 -15.23
C GLU A 59 -2.55 14.49 -14.75
N ARG A 60 -2.10 14.84 -13.53
CA ARG A 60 -2.41 16.17 -12.96
C ARG A 60 -1.22 17.08 -12.65
N THR A 61 0.02 16.58 -12.67
CA THR A 61 1.19 17.40 -12.28
C THR A 61 2.19 17.68 -13.39
N PHE A 62 2.17 16.94 -14.51
CA PHE A 62 3.11 17.17 -15.61
C PHE A 62 2.43 17.22 -16.98
N LYS A 63 1.43 18.09 -17.13
CA LYS A 63 1.19 18.67 -18.45
C LYS A 63 2.44 19.50 -18.76
N LYS A 64 3.39 18.96 -19.53
CA LYS A 64 4.47 19.75 -20.14
C LYS A 64 3.83 21.04 -20.62
N LEU A 65 4.19 22.16 -20.00
CA LEU A 65 3.60 23.46 -20.30
C LEU A 65 3.69 23.64 -21.83
N PRO A 66 2.57 23.72 -22.58
CA PRO A 66 2.63 23.82 -24.05
C PRO A 66 3.24 25.14 -24.54
N ILE A 67 3.61 26.02 -23.61
CA ILE A 67 4.01 27.39 -23.88
C ILE A 67 5.51 27.49 -23.58
N PRO A 68 6.37 27.55 -24.59
CA PRO A 68 7.77 27.89 -24.40
C PRO A 68 7.87 29.36 -24.00
N ILE A 69 7.92 29.64 -22.70
CA ILE A 69 8.14 30.99 -22.12
C ILE A 69 9.66 31.27 -21.98
N ILE A 70 10.49 30.66 -22.82
CA ILE A 70 11.85 31.16 -23.03
C ILE A 70 11.79 31.90 -24.36
N HIS A 71 11.62 33.23 -24.29
CA HIS A 71 12.08 34.06 -25.38
C HIS A 71 13.57 33.80 -25.53
N LYS A 72 13.98 33.21 -26.66
CA LYS A 72 15.38 33.22 -27.06
C LYS A 72 15.66 34.64 -27.55
N ASP A 73 15.89 35.54 -26.60
CA ASP A 73 16.44 36.85 -26.90
C ASP A 73 17.88 36.63 -27.39
N GLY A 74 18.08 36.76 -28.70
CA GLY A 74 19.37 37.14 -29.25
C GLY A 74 20.21 36.08 -29.95
N ASP A 75 19.65 35.27 -30.85
CA ASP A 75 20.46 34.73 -31.95
C ASP A 75 19.91 35.25 -33.28
N ASP A 76 20.02 36.57 -33.47
CA ASP A 76 20.45 37.09 -34.77
C ASP A 76 21.87 36.56 -34.98
N GLU A 77 22.07 35.72 -36.00
CA GLU A 77 23.27 35.64 -36.85
C GLU A 77 23.25 34.34 -37.67
N GLN A 78 23.01 34.52 -38.99
CA GLN A 78 23.69 33.87 -40.12
C GLN A 78 23.76 32.32 -40.08
N GLU A 79 23.09 31.56 -40.95
CA GLU A 79 23.09 31.56 -42.42
C GLU A 79 21.90 30.70 -42.93
#